data_AF-A0A368F213-F1
#
_entry.id   AF-A0A368F213-F1
#
_cell.length_a   1.000
_cell.length_b   1.000
_cell.length_c   1.000
_cell.angle_alpha   90.00
_cell.angle_beta   90.00
_cell.angle_gamma   90.00
#
_symmetry.space_group_name_H-M   'P 1'
#
loop_
_entity.id
_entity.type
_entity.pdbx_description
1 polymer ?
#
loop_
_entity_poly.entity_id
_entity_poly.type
_entity_poly.pdbx_seq_one_letter_code
_entity_poly.pdbx_strand_id
1 'polypeptide(L)'
;MLTTADGWCVSDLYYVPSSGLDYYSGLMEVFFEANLFHEIAISKYLRSVPHERLNRSQFDYLYGPGGRDAWHTNYNASLVMMHPIKLSFLGGVHQRKLFCNSVLVAFDQNLFDGENKNATSSG
;
A
#
# COMPACT_ATOMS: atom_id res chain seq x y z
N MET A 1 25.88 4.70 3.71
CA MET A 1 25.04 5.73 4.36
C MET A 1 24.16 6.34 3.28
N LEU A 2 22.83 6.39 3.46
CA LEU A 2 21.90 6.99 2.49
C LEU A 2 22.13 8.50 2.45
N THR A 3 22.19 9.07 1.26
CA THR A 3 22.41 10.49 0.98
C THR A 3 21.09 11.16 0.60
N THR A 4 21.04 12.49 0.57
CA THR A 4 19.90 13.25 0.03
C THR A 4 19.59 12.93 -1.45
N ALA A 5 20.53 12.31 -2.17
CA ALA A 5 20.35 11.87 -3.54
C ALA A 5 19.75 10.46 -3.67
N ASP A 6 19.71 9.68 -2.59
CA ASP A 6 19.02 8.38 -2.58
C ASP A 6 17.51 8.64 -2.40
N GLY A 7 16.67 7.95 -3.19
CA GLY A 7 15.22 7.99 -2.99
C GLY A 7 14.87 7.53 -1.57
N TRP A 8 13.68 7.88 -1.07
CA TRP A 8 13.24 7.47 0.27
C TRP A 8 11.99 6.61 0.17
N CYS A 9 12.06 5.40 0.74
CA CYS A 9 10.94 4.48 0.91
C CYS A 9 10.92 3.93 2.35
N VAL A 10 9.73 3.73 2.91
CA VAL A 10 9.51 3.22 4.29
C VAL A 10 8.43 2.13 4.30
N SER A 11 8.24 1.45 3.18
CA SER A 11 7.18 0.45 3.05
C SER A 11 7.62 -0.64 2.08
N ASP A 12 7.27 -1.88 2.37
CA ASP A 12 7.58 -3.05 1.53
C ASP A 12 6.65 -3.17 0.31
N LEU A 13 5.90 -2.11 -0.02
CA LEU A 13 4.89 -2.10 -1.07
C LEU A 13 5.22 -1.06 -2.14
N TYR A 14 5.49 -1.54 -3.35
CA TYR A 14 5.82 -0.72 -4.52
C TYR A 14 4.98 -1.18 -5.71
N TYR A 15 4.50 -0.22 -6.51
CA TYR A 15 3.93 -0.52 -7.81
C TYR A 15 5.01 -0.27 -8.88
N VAL A 16 5.37 -1.33 -9.61
CA VAL A 16 6.27 -1.26 -10.76
C VAL A 16 5.44 -1.49 -12.02
N PRO A 17 5.34 -0.50 -12.93
CA PRO A 17 4.66 -0.68 -14.20
C PRO A 17 5.27 -1.84 -14.99
N SER A 18 4.46 -2.56 -15.75
CA SER A 18 4.92 -3.71 -16.55
C SER A 18 6.07 -3.35 -17.50
N SER A 19 6.07 -2.13 -18.04
CA SER A 19 7.13 -1.60 -18.90
C SER A 19 8.49 -1.42 -18.19
N GLY A 20 8.52 -1.41 -16.86
CA GLY A 20 9.73 -1.26 -16.05
C GLY A 20 10.19 -2.55 -15.36
N LEU A 21 9.49 -3.68 -15.56
CA LEU A 21 9.76 -4.92 -14.83
C LEU A 21 11.12 -5.52 -15.15
N ASP A 22 11.56 -5.53 -16.41
CA ASP A 22 12.85 -6.09 -16.80
C ASP A 22 14.02 -5.32 -16.17
N TYR A 23 13.91 -3.99 -16.11
CA TYR A 23 14.92 -3.16 -15.47
C TYR A 23 14.92 -3.33 -13.95
N TYR A 24 13.73 -3.42 -13.34
CA TYR A 24 13.58 -3.67 -11.91
C TYR A 24 14.16 -5.03 -11.52
N SER A 25 13.83 -6.11 -12.23
CA SER A 25 14.27 -7.46 -11.90
C SER A 25 15.80 -7.58 -11.97
N GLY A 26 16.42 -7.10 -13.05
CA GLY A 26 17.88 -7.14 -13.20
C GLY A 26 18.60 -6.34 -12.11
N LEU A 27 18.09 -5.17 -11.74
CA LEU A 27 18.71 -4.36 -10.69
C LEU A 27 18.52 -4.98 -9.29
N MET A 28 17.35 -5.57 -9.02
CA MET A 28 17.09 -6.27 -7.75
C MET A 28 17.95 -7.53 -7.61
N GLU A 29 18.21 -8.25 -8.69
CA GLU A 29 19.14 -9.40 -8.70
C GLU A 29 20.56 -8.97 -8.31
N VAL A 30 21.08 -7.90 -8.92
CA VAL A 30 22.39 -7.31 -8.56
C VAL A 30 22.43 -6.90 -7.08
N PHE A 31 21.37 -6.27 -6.57
CA PHE A 31 21.30 -5.87 -5.17
C PHE A 31 21.23 -7.07 -4.22
N PHE A 32 20.51 -8.12 -4.62
CA PHE A 32 20.42 -9.37 -3.88
C PHE A 32 21.78 -10.06 -3.78
N GLU A 33 22.49 -10.22 -4.90
CA GLU A 33 23.84 -10.80 -4.94
C GLU A 33 24.85 -9.99 -4.09
N ALA A 34 24.69 -8.67 -4.06
CA ALA A 34 25.48 -7.78 -3.23
C ALA A 34 25.09 -7.78 -1.73
N ASN A 35 24.12 -8.62 -1.32
CA ASN A 35 23.56 -8.67 0.04
C ASN A 35 23.07 -7.31 0.56
N LEU A 36 22.48 -6.52 -0.34
CA LEU A 36 21.98 -5.20 0.01
C LEU A 36 20.62 -5.32 0.71
N PHE A 37 20.47 -4.67 1.86
CA PHE A 37 19.17 -4.60 2.53
C PHE A 37 18.13 -3.95 1.63
N HIS A 38 16.92 -4.50 1.57
CA HIS A 38 15.93 -4.10 0.56
C HIS A 38 15.55 -2.62 0.63
N GLU A 39 15.53 -1.99 1.81
CA GLU A 39 15.22 -0.56 1.91
C GLU A 39 16.30 0.29 1.23
N ILE A 40 17.55 -0.16 1.28
CA ILE A 40 18.67 0.49 0.58
C ILE A 40 18.57 0.18 -0.92
N ALA A 41 18.27 -1.06 -1.28
CA ALA A 41 18.10 -1.49 -2.67
C ALA A 41 17.01 -0.68 -3.39
N ILE A 42 15.82 -0.55 -2.78
CA ILE A 42 14.72 0.19 -3.37
C ILE A 42 15.01 1.69 -3.39
N SER A 43 15.62 2.25 -2.33
CA SER A 43 16.06 3.66 -2.34
C SER A 43 17.00 3.97 -3.51
N LYS A 44 17.87 3.02 -3.88
CA LYS A 44 18.76 3.14 -5.05
C LYS A 44 18.02 2.96 -6.38
N TYR A 45 17.10 2.01 -6.47
CA TYR A 45 16.24 1.85 -7.65
C TYR A 45 15.41 3.10 -7.93
N LEU A 46 14.78 3.70 -6.90
CA LEU A 46 13.97 4.91 -7.05
C LEU A 46 14.78 6.11 -7.56
N ARG A 47 16.12 6.11 -7.41
CA ARG A 47 16.97 7.13 -8.02
C ARG A 47 17.15 6.93 -9.53
N SER A 48 17.14 5.70 -10.01
CA SER A 48 17.41 5.40 -11.42
C SER A 48 16.18 5.42 -12.31
N VAL A 49 14.98 5.53 -11.72
CA VAL A 49 13.71 5.62 -12.44
C VAL A 49 12.91 6.86 -12.05
N PRO A 50 12.10 7.42 -12.96
CA PRO A 50 11.04 8.34 -12.58
C PRO A 50 10.11 7.66 -11.57
N HIS A 51 9.75 8.36 -10.50
CA HIS A 51 8.84 7.84 -9.49
C HIS A 51 7.97 8.95 -8.92
N GLU A 52 6.78 8.57 -8.47
CA GLU A 52 5.87 9.44 -7.74
C GLU A 52 5.79 9.01 -6.27
N ARG A 53 5.59 9.99 -5.39
CA ARG A 53 5.34 9.75 -3.97
C ARG A 53 3.91 10.13 -3.67
N LEU A 54 3.17 9.21 -3.07
CA LEU A 54 1.84 9.50 -2.55
C LEU A 54 1.93 10.59 -1.49
N ASN A 55 0.95 11.50 -1.48
CA ASN A 55 0.84 12.46 -0.40
C ASN A 55 0.50 11.72 0.91
N ARG A 56 0.93 12.26 2.05
CA ARG A 56 0.70 11.62 3.36
C ARG A 56 -0.79 11.47 3.71
N SER A 57 -1.67 12.22 3.06
CA SER A 57 -3.13 12.06 3.21
C SER A 57 -3.72 10.92 2.39
N GLN A 58 -2.98 10.39 1.42
CA GLN A 58 -3.41 9.32 0.52
C GLN A 58 -2.93 7.94 0.96
N PHE A 59 -2.07 7.88 1.99
CA PHE A 59 -1.50 6.67 2.56
C PHE A 59 -1.47 6.72 4.08
N ASP A 60 -1.87 5.63 4.74
CA ASP A 60 -1.83 5.51 6.20
C ASP A 60 -1.35 4.11 6.64
N TYR A 61 -0.61 4.06 7.75
CA TYR A 61 -0.20 2.82 8.42
C TYR A 61 -1.30 2.24 9.33
N LEU A 62 -2.39 3.01 9.55
CA LEU A 62 -3.52 2.69 10.42
C LEU A 62 -3.14 2.57 11.90
N TYR A 63 -1.99 3.11 12.30
CA TYR A 63 -1.43 3.07 13.66
C TYR A 63 -1.82 4.28 14.52
N GLY A 64 -2.89 5.00 14.16
CA GLY A 64 -3.37 6.18 14.85
C GLY A 64 -3.71 5.96 16.35
N PRO A 65 -4.62 6.76 16.93
CA PRO A 65 -5.06 6.54 18.31
C PRO A 65 -5.46 5.07 18.55
N GLY A 66 -4.95 4.47 19.64
CA GLY A 66 -5.15 3.04 19.92
C GLY A 66 -4.13 2.09 19.25
N GLY A 67 -3.18 2.62 18.48
CA GLY A 67 -2.06 1.87 17.93
C GLY A 67 -2.47 0.85 16.85
N ARG A 68 -1.68 -0.20 16.70
CA ARG A 68 -1.80 -1.17 15.60
C ARG A 68 -3.09 -1.99 15.62
N ASP A 69 -3.68 -2.22 16.79
CA ASP A 69 -4.90 -3.02 16.94
C ASP A 69 -6.18 -2.21 16.62
N ALA A 70 -6.06 -0.88 16.58
CA ALA A 70 -7.15 0.05 16.24
C ALA A 70 -7.25 0.33 14.73
N TRP A 71 -6.68 -0.54 13.88
CA TRP A 71 -6.69 -0.36 12.42
C TRP A 71 -8.10 -0.14 11.84
N HIS A 72 -9.11 -0.80 12.41
CA HIS A 72 -10.50 -0.73 11.95
C HIS A 72 -11.15 0.63 12.20
N THR A 73 -10.74 1.37 13.24
CA THR A 73 -11.20 2.74 13.51
C THR A 73 -10.39 3.78 12.76
N ASN A 74 -9.13 3.47 12.45
CA ASN A 74 -8.24 4.36 11.71
C ASN A 74 -8.38 4.22 10.19
N TYR A 75 -9.08 3.19 9.72
CA TYR A 75 -9.31 2.94 8.30
C TYR A 75 -10.16 4.04 7.66
N ASN A 76 -9.73 4.47 6.47
CA ASN A 76 -10.44 5.44 5.63
C ASN A 76 -10.55 4.89 4.20
N ALA A 77 -11.79 4.80 3.69
CA ALA A 77 -12.09 4.25 2.37
C ALA A 77 -11.58 5.11 1.19
N SER A 78 -11.18 6.37 1.44
CA SER A 78 -10.60 7.26 0.44
C SER A 78 -9.07 7.15 0.31
N LEU A 79 -8.42 6.27 1.08
CA LEU A 79 -6.99 6.02 0.94
C LEU A 79 -6.69 5.36 -0.40
N VAL A 80 -5.65 5.85 -1.08
CA VAL A 80 -5.13 5.22 -2.30
C VAL A 80 -4.33 3.96 -1.93
N MET A 81 -3.64 4.00 -0.80
CA MET A 81 -2.87 2.87 -0.28
C MET A 81 -2.95 2.83 1.25
N MET A 82 -2.83 1.64 1.85
CA MET A 82 -2.69 1.49 3.29
C MET A 82 -1.66 0.42 3.60
N HIS A 83 -0.99 0.51 4.76
CA HIS A 83 -0.16 -0.59 5.23
C HIS A 83 -1.05 -1.83 5.42
N PRO A 84 -0.64 -3.02 4.94
CA PRO A 84 -1.46 -4.22 5.05
C PRO A 84 -1.88 -4.52 6.50
N ILE A 85 -3.17 -4.81 6.69
CA ILE A 85 -3.68 -5.38 7.93
C ILE A 85 -3.23 -6.84 7.96
N LYS A 86 -2.45 -7.21 8.98
CA LYS A 86 -1.93 -8.56 9.11
C LYS A 86 -3.09 -9.55 9.29
N LEU A 87 -3.17 -10.55 8.43
CA LEU A 87 -4.18 -11.62 8.55
C LEU A 87 -4.10 -12.37 9.88
N SER A 88 -2.92 -12.40 10.52
CA SER A 88 -2.75 -12.96 11.87
C SER A 88 -3.59 -12.25 12.94
N PHE A 89 -4.01 -10.99 12.72
CA PHE A 89 -4.93 -10.28 13.61
C PHE A 89 -6.38 -10.80 13.48
N LEU A 90 -6.70 -11.53 12.42
CA LEU A 90 -8.05 -12.02 12.12
C LEU A 90 -8.34 -13.43 12.69
N GLY A 91 -7.53 -13.88 13.65
CA GLY A 91 -7.70 -15.20 14.27
C GLY A 91 -9.04 -15.39 15.00
N GLY A 92 -9.58 -14.31 15.59
CA GLY A 92 -10.84 -14.32 16.33
C GLY A 92 -12.05 -13.85 15.53
N VAL A 93 -13.24 -14.35 15.86
CA VAL A 93 -14.51 -13.95 15.22
C VAL A 93 -14.76 -12.45 15.32
N HIS A 94 -14.42 -11.82 16.45
CA HIS A 94 -14.59 -10.39 16.64
C HIS A 94 -13.76 -9.57 15.64
N GLN A 95 -12.46 -9.87 15.52
CA GLN A 95 -11.57 -9.18 14.59
C GLN A 95 -11.97 -9.42 13.12
N ARG A 96 -12.45 -10.61 12.78
CA ARG A 96 -13.03 -10.89 11.46
C ARG A 96 -14.24 -10.01 11.17
N LYS A 97 -15.15 -9.85 12.13
CA LYS A 97 -16.32 -8.97 11.97
C LYS A 97 -15.91 -7.52 11.75
N LEU A 98 -14.93 -7.02 12.51
CA LEU A 98 -14.38 -5.67 12.30
C LEU A 98 -13.81 -5.51 10.90
N PHE A 99 -13.13 -6.54 10.38
CA PHE A 99 -12.50 -6.50 9.05
C PHE A 99 -13.55 -6.47 7.94
N CYS A 100 -14.56 -7.31 8.06
CA CYS A 100 -15.67 -7.31 7.12
C CYS A 100 -16.38 -5.95 7.12
N ASN A 101 -16.72 -5.43 8.31
CA ASN A 101 -17.53 -4.21 8.44
C ASN A 101 -16.79 -2.91 8.13
N SER A 102 -15.46 -2.93 8.03
CA SER A 102 -14.66 -1.75 7.68
C SER A 102 -14.07 -1.88 6.28
N VAL A 103 -13.16 -2.84 6.08
CA VAL A 103 -12.37 -2.96 4.86
C VAL A 103 -13.16 -3.60 3.73
N LEU A 104 -13.80 -4.74 3.96
CA LEU A 104 -14.47 -5.46 2.87
C LEU A 104 -15.72 -4.75 2.37
N VAL A 105 -16.53 -4.20 3.27
CA VAL A 105 -17.69 -3.37 2.88
C VAL A 105 -17.25 -2.15 2.09
N ALA A 106 -16.23 -1.42 2.55
CA ALA A 106 -15.74 -0.25 1.80
C ALA A 106 -15.13 -0.64 0.45
N PHE A 107 -14.43 -1.76 0.36
CA PHE A 107 -13.87 -2.26 -0.89
C PHE A 107 -14.97 -2.61 -1.90
N ASP A 108 -16.00 -3.34 -1.45
CA ASP A 108 -17.18 -3.70 -2.25
C ASP A 108 -17.89 -2.45 -2.78
N GLN A 109 -18.16 -1.48 -1.89
CA GLN A 109 -18.78 -0.20 -2.25
C GLN A 109 -17.94 0.58 -3.27
N ASN A 110 -16.63 0.70 -3.03
CA ASN A 110 -15.73 1.43 -3.93
C ASN A 110 -15.62 0.78 -5.31
N LEU A 111 -15.72 -0.55 -5.39
CA LEU A 111 -15.58 -1.29 -6.63
C LEU A 111 -16.87 -1.34 -7.44
N PHE A 112 -18.03 -1.45 -6.78
CA PHE A 112 -19.30 -1.77 -7.44
C PHE A 112 -20.37 -0.67 -7.35
N ASP A 113 -20.36 0.21 -6.34
CA ASP A 113 -21.42 1.24 -6.21
C ASP A 113 -21.28 2.39 -7.22
N GLY A 114 -20.11 2.55 -7.83
CA GLY A 114 -19.89 3.49 -8.94
C GLY A 114 -20.66 3.13 -10.21
N GLU A 115 -20.94 1.83 -10.43
CA GLU A 115 -21.71 1.36 -11.59
C GLU A 115 -23.22 1.57 -11.40
N ASN A 116 -23.73 1.42 -10.17
CA ASN A 116 -25.15 1.55 -9.85
C ASN A 116 -25.69 2.99 -9.94
N LYS A 117 -24.82 4.00 -9.81
CA LYS A 117 -25.20 5.43 -9.94
C LYS A 117 -25.40 5.87 -11.40
N ASN A 118 -24.79 5.19 -12.37
CA ASN A 118 -24.97 5.47 -13.79
C ASN A 118 -26.15 4.69 -14.40
N ALA A 119 -26.60 3.61 -13.75
CA ALA A 119 -27.74 2.82 -14.20
C ALA A 119 -29.10 3.42 -13.81
N THR A 120 -29.14 4.31 -12.82
CA THR A 120 -30.39 4.90 -12.27
C THR A 120 -30.70 6.32 -12.78
N SER A 121 -29.83 6.93 -13.58
CA SER A 121 -30.04 8.25 -14.20
C SER A 121 -30.68 8.23 -15.59
N SER A 122 -31.22 7.08 -16.01
CA SER A 122 -31.78 6.85 -17.36
C SER A 122 -33.29 6.58 -17.37
N GLY A 123 -34.00 7.00 -16.32
CA GLY A 123 -35.45 6.83 -16.16
C GLY A 123 -36.23 8.12 -16.43
#